data_AF-A0A7W1VDL5-F1
#
_entry.id   AF-A0A7W1VDL5-F1
#
_cell.length_a   1.000
_cell.length_b   1.000
_cell.length_c   1.000
_cell.angle_alpha   90.00
_cell.angle_beta   90.00
_cell.angle_gamma   90.00
#
_symmetry.space_group_name_H-M   'P 1'
#
loop_
_entity.id
_entity.type
_entity.pdbx_description
1 polymer ?
#
loop_
_entity_poly.entity_id
_entity_poly.type
_entity_poly.pdbx_seq_one_letter_code
_entity_poly.pdbx_strand_id
1 'polypeptide(L)' 'MGKGRNWTAEDKAKIVVQGLKGRVVSEICNEYQIHQTQYYKWREQFLENLPKVFETKA' A
#
# COMPACT_ATOMS: atom_id res chain seq x y z
N MET A 1 -15.05 -11.46 -17.80
CA MET A 1 -14.64 -11.28 -16.38
C MET A 1 -13.23 -10.73 -16.39
N GLY A 2 -13.08 -9.42 -16.20
CA GLY A 2 -11.81 -8.72 -16.44
C GLY A 2 -10.69 -9.25 -15.54
N LYS A 3 -9.53 -9.54 -16.11
CA LYS A 3 -8.31 -9.83 -15.35
C LYS A 3 -8.01 -8.63 -14.46
N GLY A 4 -8.31 -8.74 -13.17
CA GLY A 4 -7.96 -7.71 -12.19
C GLY A 4 -6.47 -7.41 -12.29
N ARG A 5 -6.12 -6.12 -12.23
CA ARG A 5 -4.72 -5.70 -12.20
C ARG A 5 -4.06 -6.35 -10.97
N ASN A 6 -3.03 -7.14 -11.21
CA ASN A 6 -2.35 -7.87 -10.14
C ASN A 6 -1.30 -6.95 -9.51
N TRP A 7 -1.53 -6.55 -8.25
CA TRP A 7 -0.61 -5.70 -7.52
C TRP A 7 0.47 -6.53 -6.84
N THR A 8 1.74 -6.29 -7.20
CA THR A 8 2.87 -6.94 -6.53
C THR A 8 3.03 -6.41 -5.11
N ALA A 9 3.79 -7.10 -4.26
CA ALA A 9 4.11 -6.60 -2.92
C ALA A 9 4.84 -5.25 -2.97
N GLU A 10 5.73 -5.07 -3.95
CA GLU A 10 6.47 -3.83 -4.16
C GLU A 10 5.54 -2.68 -4.58
N ASP A 11 4.59 -2.92 -5.49
CA ASP A 11 3.63 -1.90 -5.90
C ASP A 11 2.77 -1.42 -4.72
N LYS A 12 2.26 -2.36 -3.92
CA LYS A 12 1.48 -2.05 -2.73
C LYS A 12 2.28 -1.18 -1.76
N ALA A 13 3.54 -1.55 -1.50
CA ALA A 13 4.42 -0.77 -0.64
C ALA A 13 4.66 0.64 -1.20
N LYS A 14 4.96 0.77 -2.49
CA LYS A 14 5.13 2.07 -3.18
C LYS A 14 3.90 2.96 -3.03
N ILE A 15 2.71 2.41 -3.24
CA ILE A 15 1.43 3.12 -3.13
C ILE A 15 1.20 3.62 -1.70
N VAL A 16 1.38 2.74 -0.71
CA VAL A 16 1.22 3.08 0.72
C VAL A 16 2.21 4.16 1.14
N VAL A 17 3.49 4.02 0.75
CA VAL A 17 4.54 4.98 1.10
C VAL A 17 4.24 6.37 0.53
N GLN A 18 3.67 6.50 -0.66
CA GLN A 18 3.28 7.81 -1.20
C GLN A 18 2.25 8.53 -0.31
N GLY A 19 1.24 7.80 0.18
CA GLY A 19 0.25 8.40 1.08
C GLY A 19 0.83 8.69 2.46
N LEU A 20 1.75 7.85 2.97
CA LEU A 20 2.49 8.14 4.21
C LEU A 20 3.42 9.36 4.08
N LYS A 21 3.94 9.64 2.87
CA LYS A 21 4.70 10.86 2.54
C LYS A 21 3.84 12.12 2.44
N GLY A 22 2.53 12.03 2.69
CA GLY A 22 1.61 13.17 2.72
C GLY A 22 0.84 13.42 1.43
N ARG A 23 0.96 12.55 0.42
CA ARG A 23 0.16 12.65 -0.80
C ARG A 23 -1.32 12.29 -0.51
N VAL A 24 -2.24 12.98 -1.16
CA VAL A 24 -3.68 12.82 -0.93
C VAL A 24 -4.14 11.43 -1.39
N VAL A 25 -4.77 10.68 -0.49
CA VAL A 25 -5.19 9.27 -0.73
C VAL A 25 -6.16 9.16 -1.90
N SER A 26 -7.07 10.12 -2.09
CA SER A 26 -8.01 10.11 -3.21
C SER A 26 -7.31 10.23 -4.57
N GLU A 27 -6.24 11.03 -4.67
CA GLU A 27 -5.43 11.15 -5.90
C GLU A 27 -4.67 9.86 -6.20
N ILE A 28 -4.07 9.26 -5.17
CA ILE A 28 -3.39 7.96 -5.28
C ILE A 28 -4.39 6.89 -5.75
N CYS A 29 -5.59 6.86 -5.17
CA CYS A 29 -6.63 5.91 -5.54
C CYS A 29 -7.06 6.09 -7.00
N ASN A 30 -7.16 7.34 -7.46
CA ASN A 30 -7.48 7.64 -8.86
C ASN A 30 -6.33 7.25 -9.81
N GLU A 31 -5.08 7.58 -9.49
CA GLU A 31 -3.94 7.27 -10.37
C GLU A 31 -3.74 5.76 -10.53
N TYR A 32 -3.78 5.03 -9.41
CA TYR A 32 -3.59 3.59 -9.42
C TYR A 32 -4.87 2.81 -9.74
N GLN A 33 -6.01 3.48 -9.91
CA GLN A 33 -7.32 2.84 -10.16
C GLN A 33 -7.66 1.81 -9.07
N ILE A 34 -7.48 2.19 -7.81
CA ILE A 34 -7.79 1.39 -6.62
C ILE A 34 -8.86 2.07 -5.77
N HIS A 35 -9.59 1.28 -4.99
CA HIS A 35 -10.52 1.84 -4.02
C HIS A 35 -9.80 2.28 -2.74
N GLN A 36 -10.32 3.30 -2.06
CA GLN A 36 -9.77 3.79 -0.79
C GLN A 36 -9.71 2.69 0.28
N THR A 37 -10.71 1.81 0.32
CA THR A 37 -10.73 0.65 1.23
C THR A 37 -9.55 -0.29 0.98
N GLN A 38 -9.15 -0.47 -0.27
CA GLN A 38 -8.00 -1.29 -0.64
C GLN A 38 -6.68 -0.63 -0.25
N TYR A 39 -6.56 0.69 -0.44
CA TYR A 39 -5.42 1.47 0.05
C TYR A 39 -5.27 1.32 1.58
N TYR A 40 -6.35 1.55 2.34
CA TYR A 40 -6.28 1.48 3.80
C TYR A 40 -5.94 0.08 4.31
N LYS A 41 -6.49 -0.97 3.67
CA LYS A 41 -6.11 -2.36 3.97
C LYS A 41 -4.62 -2.61 3.76
N TRP A 42 -4.04 -2.13 2.67
CA TRP A 42 -2.60 -2.27 2.44
C TRP A 42 -1.78 -1.43 3.42
N ARG A 43 -2.26 -0.24 3.79
CA ARG A 43 -1.61 0.60 4.78
C ARG A 43 -1.53 -0.10 6.14
N GLU A 44 -2.63 -0.68 6.60
CA GLU A 44 -2.66 -1.46 7.85
C GLU A 44 -1.67 -2.62 7.78
N GLN A 45 -1.74 -3.44 6.72
CA GLN A 45 -0.80 -4.55 6.51
C GLN A 45 0.66 -4.10 6.50
N PHE A 46 0.96 -2.94 5.90
CA PHE A 46 2.30 -2.39 5.86
C PHE A 46 2.78 -1.95 7.24
N LEU A 47 1.93 -1.26 8.01
CA LEU A 47 2.24 -0.78 9.36
C LEU A 47 2.42 -1.94 10.36
N GLU A 48 1.62 -3.00 10.26
CA GLU A 48 1.73 -4.19 11.12
C GLU A 48 3.03 -4.97 10.90
N ASN A 49 3.56 -4.96 9.68
CA ASN A 49 4.81 -5.66 9.34
C ASN A 49 6.04 -4.77 9.48
N LEU A 50 5.87 -3.45 9.66
CA LEU A 50 6.96 -2.49 9.78
C LEU A 50 7.90 -2.79 10.97
N PRO A 51 7.40 -3.11 12.19
CA PRO A 51 8.26 -3.47 13.32
C PRO A 51 9.14 -4.69 13.02
N LYS A 52 8.60 -5.68 12.30
CA LYS A 52 9.31 -6.92 11.96
C LYS A 52 10.51 -6.69 11.04
N VAL A 53 10.53 -5.59 10.29
CA VAL A 53 11.68 -5.20 9.46
C VAL A 53 12.87 -4.78 10.32
N PHE A 54 12.61 -4.24 11.51
CA PHE A 54 13.63 -3.79 12.46
C PHE A 54 13.99 -4.86 13.50
N GLU A 55 13.19 -5.93 13.62
CA GLU A 55 13.57 -7.14 14.32
C GLU A 55 14.65 -7.88 13.51
N THR A 56 15.87 -7.36 13.53
CA THR A 56 17.04 -8.13 13.11
C THR A 56 17.12 -9.29 14.09
N LYS A 57 17.00 -10.53 13.58
CA LYS A 57 17.44 -11.69 14.36
C LYS A 57 18.92 -11.46 14.66
N ALA A 58 19.23 -11.19 15.93
CA ALA A 58 20.58 -11.36 16.45
C ALA A 58 21.01 -12.82 16.32
#